data_AF-A0A9E5URQ0-F1
#
_entry.id   AF-A0A9E5URQ0-F1
#
_cell.length_a   1.000
_cell.length_b   1.000
_cell.length_c   1.000
_cell.angle_alpha   90.00
_cell.angle_beta   90.00
_cell.angle_gamma   90.00
#
_symmetry.space_group_name_H-M   'P 1'
#
loop_
_entity.id
_entity.type
_entity.pdbx_description
1 polymer ?
#
loop_
_entity_poly.entity_id
_entity_poly.type
_entity_poly.pdbx_seq_one_letter_code
_entity_poly.pdbx_strand_id
1 'polypeptide(L)'
;MTDLAFNYNQAVFGLLLLGAKADGKLQDEEKKLLVALTSEDHHLTADEYKQVISLAKEKSEYDFKNLVYGTLNRFPHQDRIKALYWLLQLIGSDRSTDKAQPDLSKTDNAEEMEVYQRSLSVLEVNAEQVITYAQEREE
;
A
#
# COMPACT_ATOMS: atom_id res chain seq x y z
N MET A 1 7.40 23.40 -17.76
CA MET A 1 6.61 22.18 -17.54
C MET A 1 6.67 21.93 -16.06
N THR A 2 5.58 22.11 -15.32
CA THR A 2 5.54 21.74 -13.91
C THR A 2 5.56 20.22 -13.85
N ASP A 3 6.68 19.63 -13.45
CA ASP A 3 6.72 18.25 -12.98
C ASP A 3 5.64 18.15 -11.89
N LEU A 4 4.51 17.53 -12.22
CA LEU A 4 3.50 17.17 -11.23
C LEU A 4 4.17 16.15 -10.31
N ALA A 5 4.69 16.64 -9.19
CA ALA A 5 5.43 15.87 -8.22
C ALA A 5 4.55 14.72 -7.74
N PHE A 6 5.07 13.50 -7.87
CA PHE A 6 4.44 12.30 -7.33
C PHE A 6 4.23 12.49 -5.82
N ASN A 7 2.98 12.60 -5.39
CA ASN A 7 2.62 13.04 -4.05
C ASN A 7 2.39 11.87 -3.08
N TYR A 8 2.12 12.18 -1.80
CA TYR A 8 1.92 11.17 -0.76
C TYR A 8 0.79 10.19 -1.10
N ASN A 9 -0.39 10.66 -1.49
CA ASN A 9 -1.53 9.80 -1.79
C ASN A 9 -1.24 8.91 -3.01
N GLN A 10 -0.56 9.45 -4.02
CA GLN A 10 -0.11 8.69 -5.18
C GLN A 10 0.91 7.61 -4.79
N ALA A 11 1.79 7.89 -3.83
CA ALA A 11 2.75 6.94 -3.32
C ALA A 11 2.11 5.86 -2.44
N VAL A 12 1.11 6.20 -1.61
CA VAL A 12 0.31 5.20 -0.89
C VAL A 12 -0.41 4.29 -1.86
N PHE A 13 -1.11 4.85 -2.85
CA PHE A 13 -1.78 4.03 -3.87
C PHE A 13 -0.78 3.16 -4.67
N GLY A 14 0.38 3.72 -5.03
CA GLY A 14 1.46 2.96 -5.68
C GLY A 14 2.00 1.82 -4.82
N LEU A 15 2.11 2.02 -3.50
CA LEU A 15 2.50 0.97 -2.54
C LEU A 15 1.48 -0.17 -2.52
N LEU A 16 0.18 0.16 -2.49
CA LEU A 16 -0.87 -0.86 -2.50
C LEU A 16 -0.90 -1.63 -3.81
N LEU A 17 -0.65 -0.97 -4.95
CA LEU A 17 -0.51 -1.66 -6.24
C LEU A 17 0.68 -2.61 -6.29
N LEU A 18 1.76 -2.35 -5.52
CA LEU A 18 2.88 -3.27 -5.39
C LEU A 18 2.51 -4.51 -4.58
N GLY A 19 1.70 -4.33 -3.53
CA GLY A 19 1.16 -5.43 -2.73
C GLY A 19 0.23 -6.31 -3.55
N ALA A 20 -0.84 -5.71 -4.08
CA ALA A 20 -1.90 -6.43 -4.80
C ALA A 20 -1.55 -6.91 -6.21
N LYS A 21 -0.28 -6.80 -6.61
CA LYS A 21 0.26 -7.41 -7.84
C LYS A 21 1.41 -8.36 -7.55
N ALA A 22 1.72 -8.62 -6.28
CA ALA A 22 2.84 -9.49 -5.93
C ALA A 22 2.66 -10.89 -6.51
N ASP A 23 1.42 -11.38 -6.58
CA ASP A 23 1.00 -12.66 -7.18
C ASP A 23 0.73 -12.61 -8.69
N GLY A 24 0.94 -11.45 -9.30
CA GLY A 24 0.69 -11.19 -10.72
C GLY A 24 -0.78 -11.00 -11.10
N LYS A 25 -1.74 -11.01 -10.15
CA LYS A 25 -3.17 -10.86 -10.43
C LYS A 25 -3.89 -10.02 -9.38
N LEU A 26 -4.29 -8.82 -9.78
CA LEU A 26 -5.16 -7.97 -8.97
C LEU A 26 -6.58 -8.55 -8.86
N GLN A 27 -6.97 -8.99 -7.66
CA GLN A 27 -8.27 -9.57 -7.36
C GLN A 27 -9.38 -8.49 -7.28
N ASP A 28 -10.65 -8.90 -7.37
CA ASP A 28 -11.76 -7.94 -7.42
C ASP A 28 -12.05 -7.29 -6.05
N GLU A 29 -11.81 -8.02 -4.96
CA GLU A 29 -11.90 -7.54 -3.58
C GLU A 29 -10.84 -6.46 -3.31
N GLU A 30 -9.60 -6.69 -3.74
CA GLU A 30 -8.51 -5.71 -3.65
C GLU A 30 -8.80 -4.45 -4.45
N LYS A 31 -9.38 -4.57 -5.65
CA LYS A 31 -9.82 -3.39 -6.44
C LYS A 31 -10.83 -2.55 -5.69
N LYS A 32 -11.82 -3.18 -5.05
CA LYS A 32 -12.82 -2.46 -4.26
C LYS A 32 -12.17 -1.73 -3.09
N LEU A 33 -11.24 -2.39 -2.39
CA LEU A 33 -10.52 -1.77 -1.27
C LEU A 33 -9.64 -0.61 -1.72
N LEU A 34 -8.90 -0.77 -2.82
CA LEU A 34 -8.11 0.30 -3.44
C LEU A 34 -8.96 1.52 -3.80
N VAL A 35 -10.16 1.31 -4.35
CA VAL A 35 -11.08 2.39 -4.71
C VAL A 35 -11.67 3.06 -3.46
N ALA A 36 -12.07 2.30 -2.44
CA ALA A 36 -12.61 2.84 -1.21
C ALA A 36 -11.57 3.70 -0.48
N LEU A 37 -10.36 3.16 -0.32
CA LEU A 37 -9.24 3.83 0.34
C LEU A 37 -8.81 5.12 -0.34
N THR A 38 -8.78 5.13 -1.68
CA THR A 38 -8.46 6.34 -2.46
C THR A 38 -9.61 7.34 -2.53
N SER A 39 -10.80 6.97 -2.06
CA SER A 39 -11.96 7.87 -1.97
C SER A 39 -12.10 8.50 -0.58
N GLU A 40 -11.77 7.75 0.48
CA GLU A 40 -12.02 8.16 1.87
C GLU A 40 -10.78 8.73 2.58
N ASP A 41 -9.67 7.98 2.65
CA ASP A 41 -8.49 8.37 3.43
C ASP A 41 -7.37 8.99 2.58
N HIS A 42 -7.21 8.55 1.34
CA HIS A 42 -6.15 9.01 0.43
C HIS A 42 -6.73 9.56 -0.86
N HIS A 43 -7.46 10.67 -0.76
CA HIS A 43 -8.17 11.26 -1.89
C HIS A 43 -7.24 11.47 -3.09
N LEU A 44 -7.59 10.81 -4.20
CA LEU A 44 -6.96 10.99 -5.51
C LEU A 44 -7.99 11.47 -6.51
N THR A 45 -7.61 12.48 -7.30
CA THR A 45 -8.38 12.84 -8.49
C THR A 45 -8.28 11.71 -9.52
N ALA A 46 -9.25 11.66 -10.45
CA ALA A 46 -9.24 10.67 -11.51
C ALA A 46 -7.97 10.72 -12.38
N ASP A 47 -7.37 11.90 -12.54
CA ASP A 47 -6.13 12.07 -13.31
C ASP A 47 -4.90 11.60 -12.53
N GLU A 48 -4.83 11.86 -11.22
CA GLU A 48 -3.76 11.31 -10.38
C GLU A 48 -3.82 9.79 -10.30
N TYR A 49 -5.02 9.22 -10.17
CA TYR A 49 -5.24 7.77 -10.21
C TYR A 49 -4.71 7.17 -11.52
N LYS A 50 -5.12 7.74 -12.67
CA LYS A 50 -4.63 7.30 -13.99
C LYS A 50 -3.13 7.44 -14.11
N GLN A 51 -2.55 8.52 -13.61
CA GLN A 51 -1.11 8.76 -13.63
C GLN A 51 -0.35 7.65 -12.91
N VAL A 52 -0.79 7.24 -11.71
CA VAL A 52 -0.14 6.16 -10.96
C VAL A 52 -0.24 4.84 -11.72
N ILE A 53 -1.41 4.51 -12.28
CA ILE A 53 -1.60 3.29 -13.08
C ILE A 53 -0.73 3.29 -14.34
N SER A 54 -0.62 4.42 -15.04
CA SER A 54 0.27 4.55 -16.20
C SER A 54 1.72 4.38 -15.81
N LEU A 55 2.18 5.04 -14.74
CA LEU A 55 3.54 4.89 -14.23
C LEU A 55 3.87 3.44 -13.87
N ALA A 56 2.93 2.72 -13.25
CA ALA A 56 3.08 1.30 -12.89
C ALA A 56 3.15 0.37 -14.12
N LYS A 57 2.69 0.82 -15.30
CA LYS A 57 2.74 0.05 -16.56
C LYS A 57 3.94 0.43 -17.43
N GLU A 58 4.31 1.70 -17.43
CA GLU A 58 5.35 2.26 -18.30
C GLU A 58 6.76 2.11 -17.71
N LYS A 59 6.89 2.13 -16.38
CA LYS A 59 8.17 1.97 -15.70
C LYS A 59 8.50 0.50 -15.46
N SER A 60 9.79 0.20 -15.34
CA SER A 60 10.20 -1.07 -14.77
C SER A 60 9.69 -1.20 -13.34
N GLU A 61 9.46 -2.43 -12.87
CA GLU A 61 9.04 -2.68 -11.49
C GLU A 61 10.02 -2.07 -10.48
N TYR A 62 11.32 -2.15 -10.78
CA TYR A 62 12.38 -1.55 -9.97
C TYR A 62 12.26 -0.03 -9.88
N ASP A 63 12.08 0.66 -11.02
CA ASP A 63 11.97 2.12 -11.06
C ASP A 63 10.66 2.61 -10.40
N PHE A 64 9.58 1.85 -10.56
CA PHE A 64 8.31 2.16 -9.91
C PHE A 64 8.41 1.99 -8.39
N LYS A 65 9.02 0.90 -7.90
CA LYS A 65 9.32 0.70 -6.48
C LYS A 65 10.16 1.85 -5.91
N ASN A 66 11.21 2.26 -6.61
CA ASN A 66 12.05 3.38 -6.18
C ASN A 66 11.30 4.71 -6.13
N LEU A 67 10.40 4.97 -7.09
CA LEU A 67 9.55 6.15 -7.07
C LEU A 67 8.61 6.16 -5.86
N VAL A 68 7.95 5.04 -5.58
CA VAL A 68 7.03 4.88 -4.45
C VAL A 68 7.75 5.04 -3.12
N TYR A 69 8.76 4.21 -2.85
CA TYR A 69 9.48 4.25 -1.57
C TYR A 69 10.27 5.55 -1.39
N GLY A 70 10.90 6.05 -2.45
CA GLY A 70 11.62 7.31 -2.44
C GLY A 70 10.72 8.52 -2.17
N THR A 71 9.44 8.44 -2.53
CA THR A 71 8.44 9.45 -2.19
C THR A 71 8.01 9.31 -0.74
N LEU A 72 7.62 8.11 -0.29
CA LEU A 72 7.20 7.87 1.10
C LEU A 72 8.28 8.22 2.13
N ASN A 73 9.56 7.98 1.82
CA ASN A 73 10.68 8.33 2.69
C ASN A 73 10.94 9.84 2.84
N ARG A 74 10.25 10.69 2.08
CA ARG A 74 10.29 12.15 2.26
C ARG A 74 9.26 12.65 3.28
N PHE A 75 8.32 11.79 3.69
CA PHE A 75 7.25 12.12 4.62
C PHE A 75 7.62 11.71 6.06
N PRO A 76 6.99 12.34 7.07
CA PRO A 76 7.18 11.99 8.47
C PRO A 76 7.01 10.50 8.75
N HIS A 77 7.70 10.01 9.78
CA HIS A 77 7.64 8.60 10.19
C HIS A 77 6.20 8.11 10.44
N GLN A 78 5.36 8.94 11.05
CA GLN A 78 3.94 8.61 11.26
C GLN A 78 3.20 8.33 9.94
N ASP A 79 3.49 9.07 8.88
CA ASP A 79 2.81 8.88 7.58
C ASP A 79 3.31 7.64 6.83
N ARG A 80 4.56 7.21 7.10
CA ARG A 80 5.09 5.92 6.66
C ARG A 80 4.38 4.76 7.37
N ILE A 81 4.14 4.87 8.68
CA ILE A 81 3.36 3.89 9.46
C ILE A 81 1.94 3.77 8.87
N LYS A 82 1.27 4.90 8.61
CA LYS A 82 -0.07 4.92 7.99
C LYS A 82 -0.10 4.22 6.62
N ALA A 83 0.88 4.49 5.77
CA ALA A 83 0.98 3.85 4.46
C ALA A 83 1.10 2.32 4.57
N LEU A 84 1.91 1.85 5.53
CA LEU A 84 2.09 0.42 5.81
C LEU A 84 0.88 -0.23 6.46
N TYR A 85 0.16 0.49 7.32
CA TYR A 85 -1.13 0.03 7.86
C TYR A 85 -2.09 -0.31 6.73
N TRP A 86 -2.19 0.54 5.72
CA TRP A 86 -3.05 0.28 4.58
C TRP A 86 -2.62 -0.89 3.71
N LEU A 87 -1.31 -1.07 3.53
CA LEU A 87 -0.79 -2.26 2.86
C LEU A 87 -1.13 -3.53 3.66
N LEU A 88 -1.04 -3.48 4.99
CA LEU A 88 -1.43 -4.59 5.85
C LEU A 88 -2.93 -4.89 5.76
N GLN A 89 -3.79 -3.86 5.71
CA GLN A 89 -5.24 -4.02 5.52
C GLN A 89 -5.58 -4.63 4.16
N LEU A 90 -4.89 -4.22 3.09
CA LEU A 90 -5.06 -4.79 1.76
C LEU A 90 -4.79 -6.30 1.76
N ILE A 91 -3.65 -6.72 2.30
CA ILE A 91 -3.26 -8.13 2.42
C ILE A 91 -4.23 -8.88 3.34
N GLY A 92 -4.75 -8.23 4.38
CA GLY A 92 -5.77 -8.79 5.26
C GLY A 92 -7.15 -8.94 4.62
N SER A 93 -7.47 -8.18 3.56
CA SER A 93 -8.83 -8.09 3.02
C SER A 93 -9.30 -9.32 2.25
N ASP A 94 -8.35 -10.11 1.73
CA ASP A 94 -8.63 -11.42 1.10
C ASP A 94 -9.17 -12.45 2.14
N ARG A 95 -9.04 -12.15 3.43
CA ARG A 95 -9.45 -13.02 4.54
C ARG A 95 -10.83 -12.71 5.08
N SER A 96 -11.75 -12.26 4.22
CA SER A 96 -13.12 -11.93 4.61
C SER A 96 -13.96 -13.16 4.98
N THR A 97 -13.59 -13.86 6.05
CA THR A 97 -14.52 -14.41 7.04
C THR A 97 -13.89 -14.26 8.44
N ASP A 98 -14.56 -13.44 9.25
CA ASP A 98 -14.39 -13.20 10.68
C ASP A 98 -13.31 -12.23 11.19
N LYS A 99 -13.78 -11.37 12.10
CA LYS A 99 -13.12 -10.26 12.78
C LYS A 99 -12.00 -10.71 13.73
N ALA A 100 -10.93 -11.28 13.20
CA ALA A 100 -9.74 -11.59 13.97
C ALA A 100 -8.51 -11.13 13.20
N GLN A 101 -7.53 -10.59 13.94
CA GLN A 101 -6.20 -10.19 13.47
C GLN A 101 -5.73 -10.99 12.25
N PRO A 102 -5.08 -10.34 11.26
CA PRO A 102 -4.54 -11.03 10.10
C PRO A 102 -3.63 -12.17 10.57
N ASP A 103 -4.12 -13.41 10.47
CA ASP A 103 -3.38 -14.61 10.84
C ASP A 103 -2.27 -14.84 9.81
N LEU A 104 -1.14 -14.16 9.96
CA LEU A 104 0.02 -14.16 9.06
C LEU A 104 0.58 -15.56 8.70
N SER A 105 0.03 -16.64 9.27
CA SER A 105 0.40 -18.03 9.01
C SER A 105 -0.26 -18.68 7.77
N LYS A 106 -1.35 -18.14 7.22
CA LYS A 106 -1.95 -18.68 5.98
C LYS A 106 -1.16 -18.25 4.75
N THR A 107 -0.71 -19.25 4.00
CA THR A 107 0.29 -19.20 2.92
C THR A 107 -0.17 -18.57 1.61
N ASP A 108 -1.46 -18.25 1.45
CA ASP A 108 -2.02 -17.81 0.17
C ASP A 108 -1.58 -16.37 -0.22
N ASN A 109 -0.99 -15.62 0.70
CA ASN A 109 -0.50 -14.24 0.48
C ASN A 109 1.02 -14.13 0.68
N ALA A 110 1.78 -15.21 0.48
CA ALA A 110 3.22 -15.23 0.78
C ALA A 110 4.00 -14.12 0.04
N GLU A 111 3.66 -13.87 -1.24
CA GLU A 111 4.33 -12.86 -2.06
C GLU A 111 3.95 -11.43 -1.62
N GLU A 112 2.69 -11.18 -1.27
CA GLU A 112 2.25 -9.88 -0.75
C GLU A 112 2.85 -9.60 0.64
N MET A 113 2.96 -10.65 1.46
CA MET A 113 3.62 -10.58 2.76
C MET A 113 5.12 -10.28 2.61
N GLU A 114 5.77 -10.81 1.58
CA GLU A 114 7.16 -10.45 1.24
C GLU A 114 7.24 -8.96 0.87
N VAL A 115 6.29 -8.45 0.07
CA VAL A 115 6.21 -7.01 -0.24
C VAL A 115 6.03 -6.17 1.04
N TYR A 116 5.17 -6.60 1.97
CA TYR A 116 4.99 -5.93 3.25
C TYR A 116 6.26 -5.92 4.11
N GLN A 117 6.91 -7.08 4.30
CA GLN A 117 8.16 -7.18 5.06
C GLN A 117 9.27 -6.33 4.45
N ARG A 118 9.38 -6.32 3.12
CA ARG A 118 10.35 -5.46 2.43
C ARG A 118 10.00 -3.98 2.59
N SER A 119 8.73 -3.63 2.54
CA SER A 119 8.27 -2.25 2.73
C SER A 119 8.57 -1.75 4.15
N LEU A 120 8.39 -2.59 5.19
CA LEU A 120 8.80 -2.28 6.56
C LEU A 120 10.29 -1.92 6.65
N SER A 121 11.14 -2.74 6.03
CA SER A 121 12.59 -2.51 6.02
C SER A 121 12.98 -1.23 5.28
N VAL A 122 12.43 -1.01 4.08
CA VAL A 122 12.79 0.14 3.22
C VAL A 122 12.26 1.47 3.77
N LEU A 123 11.11 1.44 4.45
CA LEU A 123 10.52 2.62 5.09
C LEU A 123 10.99 2.83 6.53
N GLU A 124 11.86 1.95 7.03
CA GLU A 124 12.42 1.99 8.40
C GLU A 124 11.32 2.03 9.47
N VAL A 125 10.29 1.21 9.30
CA VAL A 125 9.15 1.07 10.22
C VAL A 125 9.13 -0.35 10.78
N ASN A 126 8.90 -0.47 12.08
CA ASN A 126 8.72 -1.75 12.75
C ASN A 126 7.25 -2.21 12.63
N ALA A 127 7.03 -3.50 12.40
CA ALA A 127 5.70 -4.12 12.35
C ALA A 127 4.86 -3.83 13.60
N GLU A 128 5.50 -3.80 14.78
CA GLU A 128 4.82 -3.47 16.05
C GLU A 128 4.18 -2.08 16.04
N GLN A 129 4.83 -1.10 15.40
CA GLN A 129 4.30 0.26 15.27
C GLN A 129 3.06 0.29 14.38
N VAL A 130 3.05 -0.50 13.31
CA VAL A 130 1.90 -0.65 12.41
C VAL A 130 0.73 -1.34 13.13
N ILE A 131 1.01 -2.38 13.92
CA ILE A 131 0.00 -3.08 14.73
C ILE A 131 -0.59 -2.15 15.79
N THR A 132 0.25 -1.39 16.50
CA THR A 132 -0.21 -0.41 17.50
C THR A 132 -1.12 0.63 16.86
N TYR A 133 -0.72 1.19 15.71
CA TYR A 133 -1.55 2.13 14.97
C TYR A 133 -2.89 1.53 14.52
N ALA A 134 -2.90 0.24 14.12
CA ALA A 134 -4.12 -0.45 13.74
C ALA A 134 -5.11 -0.55 14.92
N GLN A 135 -4.61 -0.91 16.10
CA GLN A 135 -5.40 -1.01 17.32
C GLN A 135 -6.00 0.34 17.72
N GLU A 136 -5.20 1.42 17.67
CA GLU A 136 -5.65 2.79 17.98
C GLU A 136 -6.75 3.32 17.03
N ARG A 137 -6.86 2.80 15.79
CA ARG A 137 -7.91 3.20 14.83
C ARG A 137 -9.23 2.45 15.02
N GLU A 138 -9.20 1.27 15.64
CA GLU A 138 -10.38 0.42 15.85
C GLU A 138 -11.14 0.76 17.15
N GLU A 139 -10.52 1.56 18.03
CA GLU A 139 -11.12 2.16 19.23
C GLU A 139 -11.89 3.47 18.93
#